data_AF-A0A4D6XHS7-F1
#
_entry.id   AF-A0A4D6XHS7-F1
#
_cell.length_a   1.000
_cell.length_b   1.000
_cell.length_c   1.000
_cell.angle_alpha   90.00
_cell.angle_beta   90.00
_cell.angle_gamma   90.00
#
_symmetry.space_group_name_H-M   'P 1'
#
loop_
_entity.id
_entity.type
_entity.pdbx_description
1 polymer ?
#
loop_
_entity_poly.entity_id
_entity_poly.type
_entity_poly.pdbx_seq_one_letter_code
_entity_poly.pdbx_strand_id
1 'polypeptide(L)'
;MTKLWALVSPDACVYDEHVRQALDYLVVQATKMPLGKVDKTVAETFALLFWYRNEDMRESLEHRLSSPGVAPVRKRRLMYLVDRLRRFPCMRPEQAEQMKMLVTKWQDLTRNLNDRLVQRAKALNEYDKVAVTWGVAEPVGHVMGMVLELQTRHFADAHHLPSGYPELSTQRDVGHR
;
A
#
# COMPACT_ATOMS: atom_id res chain seq x y z
N MET A 1 14.25 -16.66 -3.09
CA MET A 1 13.32 -15.52 -3.27
C MET A 1 13.97 -14.51 -4.18
N THR A 2 14.16 -14.88 -5.45
CA THR A 2 14.86 -14.06 -6.43
C THR A 2 13.80 -13.52 -7.37
N LYS A 3 13.79 -12.19 -7.62
CA LYS A 3 13.01 -11.47 -8.65
C LYS A 3 11.59 -10.95 -8.35
N LEU A 4 11.21 -10.62 -7.11
CA LEU A 4 10.01 -9.78 -6.94
C LEU A 4 10.23 -8.32 -7.44
N TRP A 5 11.48 -7.84 -7.42
CA TRP A 5 11.85 -6.57 -8.06
C TRP A 5 11.73 -6.61 -9.59
N ALA A 6 11.89 -7.78 -10.21
CA ALA A 6 11.72 -7.92 -11.66
C ALA A 6 10.26 -7.73 -12.08
N LEU A 7 9.31 -7.92 -11.15
CA LEU A 7 7.91 -7.57 -11.38
C LEU A 7 7.70 -6.05 -11.44
N VAL A 8 8.62 -5.23 -10.95
CA VAL A 8 8.51 -3.75 -11.03
C VAL A 8 8.92 -3.25 -12.43
N SER A 9 9.53 -4.09 -13.27
CA SER A 9 9.96 -3.70 -14.63
C SER A 9 8.75 -3.44 -15.53
N PRO A 10 8.72 -2.30 -16.28
CA PRO A 10 7.60 -1.95 -17.17
C PRO A 10 7.32 -2.98 -18.28
N ASP A 11 8.32 -3.79 -18.64
CA ASP A 11 8.26 -4.74 -19.76
C ASP A 11 7.64 -6.10 -19.42
N ALA A 12 7.19 -6.32 -18.18
CA ALA A 12 6.56 -7.57 -17.79
C ALA A 12 5.12 -7.66 -18.33
N CYS A 13 4.94 -8.37 -19.45
CA CYS A 13 3.63 -8.64 -20.05
C CYS A 13 2.60 -9.20 -19.03
N VAL A 14 1.43 -8.58 -18.99
CA VAL A 14 0.42 -8.63 -17.90
C VAL A 14 -0.58 -9.79 -18.02
N TYR A 15 -0.27 -10.84 -18.79
CA TYR A 15 -1.14 -12.04 -18.93
C TYR A 15 -0.60 -13.28 -18.22
N ASP A 16 0.27 -13.12 -17.24
CA ASP A 16 0.91 -14.24 -16.57
C ASP A 16 0.20 -14.60 -15.26
N GLU A 17 -0.47 -15.74 -15.25
CA GLU A 17 -1.06 -16.38 -14.07
C GLU A 17 -0.08 -16.42 -12.88
N HIS A 18 1.23 -16.57 -13.15
CA HIS A 18 2.26 -16.58 -12.12
C HIS A 18 2.40 -15.21 -11.43
N VAL A 19 2.26 -14.11 -12.17
CA VAL A 19 2.31 -12.74 -11.59
C VAL A 19 1.11 -12.52 -10.69
N ARG A 20 -0.08 -12.94 -11.13
CA ARG A 20 -1.30 -12.86 -10.32
C ARG A 20 -1.21 -13.67 -9.04
N GLN A 21 -0.68 -14.88 -9.10
CA GLN A 21 -0.43 -15.72 -7.93
C GLN A 21 0.61 -15.13 -6.99
N ALA A 22 1.68 -14.54 -7.52
CA ALA A 22 2.70 -13.86 -6.72
C ALA A 22 2.13 -12.63 -5.99
N LEU A 23 1.27 -11.85 -6.65
CA LEU A 23 0.57 -10.71 -6.05
C LEU A 23 -0.39 -11.16 -4.96
N ASP A 24 -1.25 -12.15 -5.21
CA ASP A 24 -2.15 -12.65 -4.16
C ASP A 24 -1.35 -13.19 -2.96
N TYR A 25 -0.28 -13.96 -3.21
CA TYR A 25 0.62 -14.43 -2.16
C TYR A 25 1.17 -13.26 -1.34
N LEU A 26 1.67 -12.21 -2.00
CA LEU A 26 2.20 -11.02 -1.32
C LEU A 26 1.13 -10.33 -0.45
N VAL A 27 -0.08 -10.14 -0.97
CA VAL A 27 -1.21 -9.57 -0.20
C VAL A 27 -1.56 -10.46 1.00
N VAL A 28 -1.49 -11.79 0.85
CA VAL A 28 -1.65 -12.74 1.97
C VAL A 28 -0.58 -12.49 3.02
N GLN A 29 0.70 -12.45 2.63
CA GLN A 29 1.82 -12.33 3.54
C GLN A 29 1.77 -11.02 4.33
N ALA A 30 1.44 -9.91 3.65
CA ALA A 30 1.36 -8.59 4.27
C ALA A 30 0.27 -8.48 5.34
N THR A 31 -0.70 -9.40 5.38
CA THR A 31 -1.90 -9.28 6.24
C THR A 31 -2.22 -10.51 7.08
N LYS A 32 -1.55 -11.65 6.85
CA LYS A 32 -1.80 -12.90 7.60
C LYS A 32 -1.39 -12.77 9.07
N MET A 33 -0.28 -12.10 9.35
CA MET A 33 0.22 -11.82 10.69
C MET A 33 -0.19 -10.42 11.15
N PRO A 34 -0.09 -10.10 12.46
CA PRO A 34 -0.17 -8.72 12.92
C PRO A 34 0.82 -7.82 12.20
N LEU A 35 0.44 -6.57 11.91
CA LEU A 35 1.24 -5.64 11.11
C LEU A 35 2.64 -5.38 11.68
N GLY A 36 2.78 -5.39 13.01
CA GLY A 36 4.09 -5.28 13.68
C GLY A 36 5.00 -6.52 13.55
N LYS A 37 4.57 -7.57 12.84
CA LYS A 37 5.35 -8.79 12.57
C LYS A 37 5.53 -9.05 11.07
N VAL A 38 5.17 -8.09 10.22
CA VAL A 38 5.37 -8.21 8.78
C VAL A 38 6.87 -8.14 8.49
N ASP A 39 7.36 -9.06 7.67
CA ASP A 39 8.76 -9.09 7.25
C ASP A 39 9.11 -7.89 6.37
N LYS A 40 10.37 -7.44 6.44
CA LYS A 40 10.86 -6.29 5.69
C LYS A 40 10.71 -6.46 4.18
N THR A 41 11.10 -7.61 3.63
CA THR A 41 11.00 -7.86 2.20
C THR A 41 9.53 -7.87 1.74
N VAL A 42 8.63 -8.41 2.56
CA VAL A 42 7.18 -8.37 2.27
C VAL A 42 6.66 -6.93 2.27
N ALA A 43 7.04 -6.12 3.28
CA ALA A 43 6.62 -4.73 3.38
C ALA A 43 7.11 -3.88 2.21
N GLU A 44 8.41 -3.96 1.89
CA GLU A 44 9.03 -3.22 0.79
C GLU A 44 8.44 -3.62 -0.56
N THR A 45 8.31 -4.92 -0.81
CA THR A 45 7.73 -5.41 -2.08
C THR A 45 6.27 -4.97 -2.22
N PHE A 46 5.49 -5.08 -1.14
CA PHE A 46 4.09 -4.63 -1.15
C PHE A 46 3.99 -3.14 -1.47
N ALA A 47 4.78 -2.30 -0.81
CA ALA A 47 4.75 -0.85 -1.02
C ALA A 47 5.20 -0.45 -2.43
N LEU A 48 6.28 -1.06 -2.96
CA LEU A 48 6.75 -0.81 -4.32
C LEU A 48 5.67 -1.14 -5.36
N LEU A 49 5.08 -2.32 -5.28
CA LEU A 49 4.03 -2.72 -6.22
C LEU A 49 2.77 -1.89 -6.04
N PHE A 50 2.42 -1.53 -4.81
CA PHE A 50 1.28 -0.66 -4.53
C PHE A 50 1.43 0.74 -5.14
N TRP A 51 2.61 1.36 -5.03
CA TRP A 51 2.84 2.71 -5.54
C TRP A 51 3.15 2.75 -7.04
N TYR A 52 3.96 1.81 -7.53
CA TYR A 52 4.55 1.90 -8.87
C TYR A 52 3.97 0.90 -9.87
N ARG A 53 3.19 -0.10 -9.40
CA ARG A 53 2.40 -1.04 -10.22
C ARG A 53 0.94 -1.10 -9.75
N ASN A 54 0.35 0.09 -9.66
CA ASN A 54 -0.94 0.30 -9.03
C ASN A 54 -2.09 -0.55 -9.61
N GLU A 55 -2.12 -0.73 -10.93
CA GLU A 55 -3.23 -1.42 -11.61
C GLU A 55 -3.29 -2.91 -11.23
N ASP A 56 -2.18 -3.63 -11.32
CA ASP A 56 -2.11 -5.05 -10.96
C ASP A 56 -2.35 -5.27 -9.47
N MET A 57 -1.78 -4.37 -8.65
CA MET A 57 -2.01 -4.41 -7.21
C MET A 57 -3.50 -4.19 -6.89
N ARG A 58 -4.17 -3.25 -7.56
CA ARG A 58 -5.61 -2.98 -7.36
C ARG A 58 -6.45 -4.23 -7.57
N GLU A 59 -6.23 -4.94 -8.67
CA GLU A 59 -6.97 -6.16 -8.99
C GLU A 59 -6.75 -7.23 -7.92
N SER A 60 -5.50 -7.45 -7.51
CA SER A 60 -5.15 -8.40 -6.45
C SER A 60 -5.81 -8.05 -5.10
N LEU A 61 -5.82 -6.76 -4.74
CA LEU A 61 -6.49 -6.25 -3.55
C LEU A 61 -8.00 -6.52 -3.60
N GLU A 62 -8.65 -6.20 -4.72
CA GLU A 62 -10.09 -6.42 -4.91
C GLU A 62 -10.47 -7.89 -4.87
N HIS A 63 -9.69 -8.74 -5.54
CA HIS A 63 -9.86 -10.19 -5.49
C HIS A 63 -9.76 -10.70 -4.05
N ARG A 64 -8.75 -10.25 -3.31
CA ARG A 64 -8.56 -10.65 -1.91
C ARG A 64 -9.69 -10.21 -1.00
N LEU A 65 -10.14 -8.97 -1.14
CA LEU A 65 -11.22 -8.42 -0.32
C LEU A 65 -12.56 -9.10 -0.62
N SER A 66 -12.79 -9.51 -1.87
CA SER A 66 -13.99 -10.22 -2.31
C SER A 66 -13.96 -11.72 -1.98
N SER A 67 -12.77 -12.28 -1.71
CA SER A 67 -12.61 -13.71 -1.44
C SER A 67 -13.43 -14.15 -0.21
N PRO A 68 -14.25 -15.23 -0.35
CA PRO A 68 -14.95 -15.82 0.78
C PRO A 68 -13.96 -16.45 1.76
N GLY A 69 -14.33 -16.52 3.04
CA GLY A 69 -13.50 -17.14 4.08
C GLY A 69 -12.31 -16.32 4.58
N VAL A 70 -11.98 -15.17 3.96
CA VAL A 70 -10.98 -14.25 4.52
C VAL A 70 -11.53 -13.60 5.78
N ALA A 71 -10.89 -13.87 6.92
CA ALA A 71 -11.29 -13.34 8.22
C ALA A 71 -11.42 -11.80 8.19
N PRO A 72 -12.48 -11.21 8.79
CA PRO A 72 -12.72 -9.75 8.75
C PRO A 72 -11.53 -8.91 9.22
N VAL A 73 -10.81 -9.37 10.25
CA VAL A 73 -9.60 -8.69 10.74
C VAL A 73 -8.52 -8.56 9.68
N ARG A 74 -8.36 -9.56 8.80
CA ARG A 74 -7.36 -9.52 7.72
C ARG A 74 -7.77 -8.54 6.62
N LYS A 75 -9.05 -8.48 6.28
CA LYS A 75 -9.58 -7.47 5.35
C LYS A 75 -9.37 -6.06 5.91
N ARG A 76 -9.61 -5.84 7.21
CA ARG A 76 -9.37 -4.54 7.86
C ARG A 76 -7.89 -4.18 7.96
N ARG A 77 -7.00 -5.14 8.25
CA ARG A 77 -5.53 -4.92 8.15
C ARG A 77 -5.13 -4.48 6.75
N LEU A 78 -5.67 -5.14 5.72
CA LEU A 78 -5.39 -4.80 4.33
C LEU A 78 -5.84 -3.37 4.02
N MET A 79 -7.06 -3.02 4.38
CA MET A 79 -7.60 -1.69 4.13
C MET A 79 -6.91 -0.59 4.94
N TYR A 80 -6.50 -0.88 6.17
CA TYR A 80 -5.67 0.02 6.96
C TYR A 80 -4.34 0.29 6.27
N LEU A 81 -3.65 -0.75 5.78
CA LEU A 81 -2.38 -0.60 5.07
C LEU A 81 -2.56 0.21 3.78
N VAL A 82 -3.58 -0.08 2.98
CA VAL A 82 -3.91 0.66 1.73
C VAL A 82 -4.23 2.13 2.03
N ASP A 83 -5.09 2.41 3.01
CA ASP A 83 -5.50 3.78 3.36
C ASP A 83 -4.36 4.61 3.96
N ARG A 84 -3.35 3.96 4.55
CA ARG A 84 -2.10 4.60 4.96
C ARG A 84 -1.20 4.88 3.76
N LEU A 85 -0.89 3.86 2.96
CA LEU A 85 0.08 3.98 1.86
C LEU A 85 -0.39 4.93 0.75
N ARG A 86 -1.70 5.05 0.51
CA ARG A 86 -2.22 5.96 -0.52
C ARG A 86 -2.05 7.43 -0.24
N ARG A 87 -1.67 7.79 1.00
CA ARG A 87 -1.51 9.19 1.43
C ARG A 87 -0.14 9.75 1.08
N PHE A 88 0.78 8.92 0.63
CA PHE A 88 2.09 9.35 0.16
C PHE A 88 2.03 9.74 -1.32
N PRO A 89 2.77 10.78 -1.75
CA PRO A 89 2.79 11.26 -3.13
C PRO A 89 3.62 10.38 -4.08
N CYS A 90 3.64 9.07 -3.83
CA CYS A 90 4.38 8.09 -4.64
C CYS A 90 3.62 7.66 -5.90
N MET A 91 2.29 7.74 -5.88
CA MET A 91 1.42 7.41 -7.02
C MET A 91 1.03 8.66 -7.79
N ARG A 92 0.76 8.51 -9.09
CA ARG A 92 0.11 9.57 -9.86
C ARG A 92 -1.28 9.92 -9.29
N PRO A 93 -1.75 11.17 -9.43
CA PRO A 93 -3.03 11.59 -8.87
C PRO A 93 -4.22 10.67 -9.22
N GLU A 94 -4.27 10.17 -10.46
CA GLU A 94 -5.33 9.28 -10.93
C GLU A 94 -5.30 7.92 -10.20
N GLN A 95 -4.10 7.36 -10.00
CA GLN A 95 -3.88 6.11 -9.28
C GLN A 95 -4.20 6.26 -7.78
N ALA A 96 -3.84 7.40 -7.18
CA ALA A 96 -4.19 7.72 -5.80
C ALA A 96 -5.71 7.84 -5.61
N GLU A 97 -6.43 8.43 -6.57
CA GLU A 97 -7.89 8.51 -6.54
C GLU A 97 -8.53 7.13 -6.73
N GLN A 98 -7.99 6.26 -7.60
CA GLN A 98 -8.45 4.86 -7.71
C GLN A 98 -8.32 4.12 -6.37
N MET A 99 -7.19 4.27 -5.67
CA MET A 99 -7.00 3.68 -4.34
C MET A 99 -7.93 4.28 -3.29
N LYS A 100 -8.25 5.57 -3.39
CA LYS A 100 -9.26 6.20 -2.52
C LYS A 100 -10.66 5.63 -2.79
N MET A 101 -11.05 5.42 -4.05
CA MET A 101 -12.32 4.77 -4.39
C MET A 101 -12.39 3.33 -3.85
N LEU A 102 -11.28 2.58 -3.93
CA LEU A 102 -11.19 1.25 -3.31
C LEU A 102 -11.40 1.31 -1.79
N VAL A 103 -10.77 2.26 -1.10
CA VAL A 103 -10.97 2.52 0.33
C VAL A 103 -12.43 2.79 0.65
N THR A 104 -13.10 3.64 -0.12
CA THR A 104 -14.51 3.96 0.03
C THR A 104 -15.41 2.75 -0.17
N LYS A 105 -15.17 1.95 -1.22
CA LYS A 105 -15.94 0.73 -1.55
C LYS A 105 -15.99 -0.26 -0.39
N TRP A 106 -14.93 -0.33 0.42
CA TRP A 106 -14.80 -1.31 1.51
C TRP A 106 -15.02 -0.72 2.91
N GLN A 107 -15.55 0.50 3.03
CA GLN A 107 -15.87 1.12 4.32
C GLN A 107 -16.85 0.30 5.15
N ASP A 108 -17.67 -0.52 4.50
CA ASP A 108 -18.65 -1.39 5.18
C ASP A 108 -18.01 -2.41 6.12
N LEU A 109 -16.72 -2.72 5.94
CA LEU A 109 -15.96 -3.56 6.89
C LEU A 109 -15.83 -2.92 8.29
N THR A 110 -16.11 -1.63 8.41
CA THR A 110 -16.10 -0.87 9.66
C THR A 110 -17.48 -0.77 10.30
N ARG A 111 -18.54 -1.22 9.61
CA ARG A 111 -19.89 -1.30 10.20
C ARG A 111 -19.90 -2.36 11.31
N ASN A 112 -20.57 -2.04 12.41
CA ASN A 112 -20.72 -2.93 13.57
C ASN A 112 -19.38 -3.39 14.18
N LEU A 113 -18.34 -2.57 14.10
CA LEU A 113 -17.13 -2.81 14.88
C LEU A 113 -17.48 -2.81 16.36
N ASN A 114 -16.94 -3.78 17.09
CA ASN A 114 -17.11 -3.86 18.53
C ASN A 114 -16.46 -2.64 19.21
N ASP A 115 -17.20 -1.95 20.08
CA ASP A 115 -16.69 -0.77 20.80
C ASP A 115 -15.37 -1.05 21.54
N ARG A 116 -15.22 -2.23 22.15
CA ARG A 116 -13.96 -2.63 22.82
C ARG A 116 -12.79 -2.67 21.85
N LEU A 117 -13.02 -3.10 20.61
CA LEU A 117 -12.00 -3.13 19.57
C LEU A 117 -11.61 -1.71 19.14
N VAL A 118 -12.59 -0.82 18.97
CA VAL A 118 -12.36 0.60 18.64
C VAL A 118 -11.60 1.30 19.75
N GLN A 119 -11.99 1.09 21.02
CA GLN A 119 -11.28 1.65 22.17
C GLN A 119 -9.84 1.13 22.26
N ARG A 120 -9.62 -0.16 22.02
CA ARG A 120 -8.27 -0.72 22.00
C ARG A 120 -7.43 -0.14 20.85
N ALA A 121 -8.03 0.04 19.67
CA ALA A 121 -7.34 0.66 18.53
C ALA A 121 -6.95 2.11 18.84
N LYS A 122 -7.84 2.86 19.49
CA LYS A 122 -7.58 4.23 19.95
C LYS A 122 -6.48 4.29 21.01
N ALA A 123 -6.50 3.38 21.99
CA ALA A 123 -5.48 3.34 23.05
C ALA A 123 -4.09 2.98 22.54
N LEU A 124 -3.99 2.06 21.57
CA LEU A 124 -2.71 1.65 20.99
C LEU A 124 -2.19 2.58 19.90
N ASN A 125 -3.08 3.33 19.24
CA ASN A 125 -2.75 4.19 18.10
C ASN A 125 -3.33 5.59 18.28
N GLU A 126 -3.01 6.25 19.39
CA GLU A 126 -3.59 7.54 19.78
C GLU A 126 -3.61 8.59 18.65
N TYR A 127 -2.55 8.63 17.85
CA TYR A 127 -2.39 9.58 16.75
C TYR A 127 -2.74 9.00 15.37
N ASP A 128 -2.97 7.69 15.24
CA ASP A 128 -3.33 7.07 13.96
C ASP A 128 -4.85 6.88 13.86
N LYS A 129 -5.52 7.94 13.43
CA LYS A 129 -6.97 7.93 13.18
C LYS A 129 -7.37 6.86 12.15
N VAL A 130 -6.47 6.48 11.24
CA VAL A 130 -6.74 5.44 10.23
C VAL A 130 -6.86 4.07 10.90
N ALA A 131 -5.98 3.77 11.86
CA ALA A 131 -6.06 2.53 12.64
C ALA A 131 -7.41 2.40 13.36
N VAL A 132 -7.88 3.52 13.95
CA VAL A 132 -9.16 3.59 14.65
C VAL A 132 -10.33 3.40 13.69
N THR A 133 -10.33 4.07 12.53
CA THR A 133 -11.36 3.91 11.49
C THR A 133 -11.52 2.45 11.09
N TRP A 134 -10.40 1.73 10.91
CA TRP A 134 -10.44 0.32 10.53
C TRP A 134 -10.55 -0.65 11.72
N GLY A 135 -10.67 -0.15 12.96
CA GLY A 135 -10.71 -0.99 14.16
C GLY A 135 -9.51 -1.92 14.29
N VAL A 136 -8.33 -1.49 13.82
CA VAL A 136 -7.09 -2.27 13.86
C VAL A 136 -6.27 -1.83 15.06
N ALA A 137 -6.24 -2.69 16.08
CA ALA A 137 -5.48 -2.51 17.31
C ALA A 137 -4.02 -2.95 17.16
N GLU A 138 -3.35 -2.53 16.08
CA GLU A 138 -1.98 -2.91 15.74
C GLU A 138 -1.21 -1.70 15.19
N PRO A 139 0.04 -1.47 15.64
CA PRO A 139 0.84 -0.36 15.14
C PRO A 139 1.33 -0.66 13.72
N VAL A 140 1.00 0.23 12.77
CA VAL A 140 1.56 0.17 11.40
C VAL A 140 2.94 0.82 11.31
N GLY A 141 3.38 1.53 12.36
CA GLY A 141 4.64 2.27 12.39
C GLY A 141 5.86 1.43 12.02
N HIS A 142 5.87 0.15 12.40
CA HIS A 142 6.94 -0.77 11.99
C HIS A 142 7.01 -0.95 10.47
N VAL A 143 5.86 -1.21 9.82
CA VAL A 143 5.76 -1.32 8.35
C VAL A 143 6.15 -0.01 7.69
N MET A 144 5.61 1.12 8.18
CA MET A 144 5.90 2.44 7.63
C MET A 144 7.39 2.79 7.72
N GLY A 145 8.05 2.43 8.83
CA GLY A 145 9.49 2.60 9.03
C GLY A 145 10.34 1.84 8.03
N MET A 146 9.95 0.61 7.67
CA MET A 146 10.66 -0.22 6.70
C MET A 146 10.60 0.33 5.27
N VAL A 147 9.56 1.10 4.94
CA VAL A 147 9.32 1.59 3.57
C VAL A 147 9.58 3.08 3.41
N LEU A 148 10.25 3.74 4.37
CA LEU A 148 10.48 5.19 4.35
C LEU A 148 11.29 5.66 3.13
N GLU A 149 12.40 4.99 2.85
CA GLU A 149 13.31 5.38 1.74
C GLU A 149 12.61 5.29 0.39
N LEU A 150 11.76 4.26 0.23
CA LEU A 150 10.97 4.00 -0.96
C LEU A 150 9.92 5.08 -1.26
N GLN A 151 9.54 5.86 -0.24
CA GLN A 151 8.54 6.90 -0.40
C GLN A 151 9.11 8.13 -1.08
N THR A 152 10.43 8.32 -1.11
CA THR A 152 11.04 9.60 -1.47
C THR A 152 11.02 9.88 -2.98
N ARG A 153 11.04 11.17 -3.35
CA ARG A 153 11.25 11.58 -4.74
C ARG A 153 12.58 11.05 -5.28
N HIS A 154 13.65 11.16 -4.50
CA HIS A 154 14.98 10.69 -4.90
C HIS A 154 14.99 9.21 -5.28
N PHE A 155 14.27 8.38 -4.52
CA PHE A 155 14.10 6.97 -4.87
C PHE A 155 13.36 6.81 -6.21
N ALA A 156 12.23 7.49 -6.38
CA ALA A 156 11.47 7.41 -7.64
C ALA A 156 12.31 7.84 -8.85
N ASP A 157 13.04 8.95 -8.75
CA ASP A 157 13.88 9.48 -9.82
C ASP A 157 15.07 8.56 -10.15
N ALA A 158 15.78 8.09 -9.12
CA ALA A 158 16.93 7.18 -9.27
C ALA A 158 16.57 5.84 -9.92
N HIS A 159 15.31 5.44 -9.81
CA HIS A 159 14.77 4.20 -10.36
C HIS A 159 13.86 4.42 -11.58
N HIS A 160 13.75 5.65 -12.09
CA HIS A 160 12.89 6.02 -13.23
C HIS A 160 11.44 5.56 -13.08
N LEU A 161 10.89 5.65 -11.86
CA LEU A 161 9.55 5.17 -11.54
C LEU A 161 8.50 6.26 -11.80
N PRO A 162 7.31 5.90 -12.32
CA PRO A 162 6.20 6.85 -12.43
C PRO A 162 5.78 7.30 -11.03
N SER A 163 5.69 8.62 -10.77
CA SER A 163 5.31 9.10 -9.45
C SER A 163 4.40 10.34 -9.49
N GLY A 164 3.79 10.65 -8.34
CA GLY A 164 2.96 11.86 -8.16
C GLY A 164 3.76 13.08 -7.69
N TYR A 165 5.08 13.00 -7.65
CA TYR A 165 5.91 14.12 -7.30
C TYR A 165 5.90 15.17 -8.42
N PRO A 166 5.80 16.47 -8.10
CA PRO A 166 5.94 17.51 -9.13
C PRO A 166 7.35 17.46 -9.70
N GLU A 167 7.44 17.66 -11.02
CA GLU A 167 8.71 17.77 -11.73
C GLU A 167 9.55 18.88 -11.09
N LEU A 168 10.84 18.60 -10.89
CA LEU A 168 11.77 19.66 -10.54
C LEU A 168 11.86 20.57 -11.76
N SER A 169 11.37 21.81 -11.64
CA SER A 169 11.67 22.83 -12.62
C SER A 169 13.19 22.97 -12.67
N THR A 170 13.83 22.39 -13.68
CA THR A 170 15.19 22.76 -14.04
C THR A 170 15.13 24.25 -14.35
N GLN A 171 15.54 25.08 -13.39
CA GLN A 171 16.03 26.41 -13.70
C GLN A 171 17.18 26.20 -14.68
N ARG A 172 16.86 26.26 -15.97
CA ARG A 172 17.87 26.57 -16.96
C ARG A 172 18.37 27.96 -16.57
N ASP A 173 19.59 28.02 -16.07
CA ASP A 173 20.35 29.26 -16.01
C ASP A 173 20.18 29.96 -17.36
N VAL A 174 19.37 31.01 -17.37
CA VAL A 174 19.31 31.95 -18.48
C VAL A 174 20.64 32.68 -18.41
N GLY A 175 21.63 32.18 -19.16
CA GLY A 175 22.91 32.81 -19.32
C GLY A 175 22.70 34.26 -19.75
N HIS A 176 23.03 35.19 -18.86
CA HIS A 176 23.16 36.59 -19.19
C HIS A 176 24.25 36.73 -20.27
N ARG A 177 23.84 37.19 -21.45
CA ARG A 177 24.71 37.89 -22.40
C ARG A 177 24.30 39.35 -22.41
#